data_AF-A0AAW0G2E6-F1
#
_entry.id   AF-A0AAW0G2E6-F1
#
_cell.length_a   1.000
_cell.length_b   1.000
_cell.length_c   1.000
_cell.angle_alpha   90.00
_cell.angle_beta   90.00
_cell.angle_gamma   90.00
#
_symmetry.space_group_name_H-M   'P 1'
#
loop_
_entity.id
_entity.type
_entity.pdbx_description
1 polymer ?
#
loop_
_entity_poly.entity_id
_entity_poly.type
_entity_poly.pdbx_seq_one_letter_code
_entity_poly.pdbx_strand_id
1 'polypeptide(L)'
;MTTAEPESKSDALSILSFDEDDNYVMEIIAESVAKIVPSVFPETIQLNGKKSSQFEESHELDHESKDQDESNDKSIEAEEQAHNNKDAKEIGATSKDLDATVSIFPVHEMDDDVFEQILDLVDLNLGSYYQKRLGKNWKDEKRDEMEESGLVYVIYTDALTKNIVAFTSVKLVAELAAKVLYLYEIQISSQYQSIGVGSKLISSFHKLATKLNDLVGDAKYKYSTHFSNEGTSLTVFSDNDRALNWYFNLGYTFTDDSPRDKLLRNEKVVKPSFYLLTRPLEQK
;
A
#
# COMPACT_ATOMS: atom_id res chain seq x y z
N MET A 1 -40.40 34.34 -32.00
CA MET A 1 -39.34 34.74 -31.05
C MET A 1 -39.68 34.11 -29.73
N THR A 2 -39.16 32.90 -29.51
CA THR A 2 -39.36 32.15 -28.27
C THR A 2 -38.10 32.38 -27.44
N THR A 3 -38.24 33.13 -26.35
CA THR A 3 -37.18 33.36 -25.38
C THR A 3 -37.01 32.09 -24.56
N ALA A 4 -35.89 31.40 -24.74
CA ALA A 4 -35.47 30.31 -23.88
C ALA A 4 -35.05 30.89 -22.51
N GLU A 5 -35.61 30.34 -21.44
CA GLU A 5 -35.17 30.58 -20.06
C GLU A 5 -33.77 29.99 -19.86
N PRO A 6 -32.91 30.62 -19.03
CA PRO A 6 -31.56 30.13 -18.82
C PRO A 6 -31.54 28.89 -17.92
N GLU A 7 -30.94 27.82 -18.44
CA GLU A 7 -30.45 26.67 -17.68
C GLU A 7 -29.40 27.13 -16.66
N SER A 8 -29.77 27.27 -15.38
CA SER A 8 -28.77 27.44 -14.30
C SER A 8 -29.27 26.99 -12.93
N LYS A 9 -29.74 25.74 -12.85
CA LYS A 9 -30.00 25.05 -11.56
C LYS A 9 -29.30 23.69 -11.40
N SER A 10 -28.63 23.16 -12.44
CA SER A 10 -27.95 21.85 -12.33
C SER A 10 -26.66 21.90 -11.51
N ASP A 11 -25.93 23.00 -11.56
CA ASP A 11 -24.54 23.00 -11.07
C ASP A 11 -24.43 23.20 -9.55
N ALA A 12 -25.48 23.74 -8.92
CA ALA A 12 -25.58 23.90 -7.47
C ALA A 12 -25.97 22.59 -6.73
N LEU A 13 -26.34 21.53 -7.46
CA LEU A 13 -26.68 20.20 -6.90
C LEU A 13 -25.45 19.28 -6.76
N SER A 14 -24.31 19.60 -7.39
CA SER A 14 -23.14 18.72 -7.47
C SER A 14 -22.32 18.59 -6.17
N ILE A 15 -22.50 19.53 -5.23
CA ILE A 15 -21.90 19.45 -3.89
C ILE A 15 -22.75 18.58 -2.94
N LEU A 16 -24.02 18.32 -3.29
CA LEU A 16 -24.95 17.47 -2.53
C LEU A 16 -25.00 16.00 -3.05
N SER A 17 -24.17 15.63 -4.02
CA SER A 17 -24.27 14.36 -4.74
C SER A 17 -22.99 13.50 -4.74
N PHE A 18 -22.05 13.76 -3.83
CA PHE A 18 -20.98 12.79 -3.57
C PHE A 18 -21.55 11.73 -2.64
N ASP A 19 -22.07 10.67 -3.23
CA ASP A 19 -22.59 9.50 -2.54
C ASP A 19 -21.58 8.37 -2.70
N GLU A 20 -20.92 8.01 -1.61
CA GLU A 20 -19.93 6.92 -1.62
C GLU A 20 -20.57 5.55 -1.81
N ASP A 21 -21.88 5.43 -1.54
CA ASP A 21 -22.64 4.20 -1.71
C ASP A 21 -23.10 4.02 -3.18
N ASP A 22 -22.92 5.03 -4.05
CA ASP A 22 -23.13 4.90 -5.49
C ASP A 22 -21.90 4.28 -6.17
N ASN A 23 -21.84 2.95 -6.15
CA ASN A 23 -20.74 2.17 -6.74
C ASN A 23 -20.43 2.56 -8.19
N TYR A 24 -21.45 2.87 -9.00
CA TYR A 24 -21.25 3.25 -10.40
C TYR A 24 -20.52 4.58 -10.54
N VAL A 25 -20.92 5.58 -9.75
CA VAL A 25 -20.23 6.88 -9.72
C VAL A 25 -18.81 6.70 -9.18
N MET A 26 -18.63 5.90 -8.13
CA MET A 26 -17.33 5.66 -7.52
C MET A 26 -16.35 4.95 -8.44
N GLU A 27 -16.79 3.95 -9.22
CA GLU A 27 -15.98 3.30 -10.26
C GLU A 27 -15.48 4.30 -11.32
N ILE A 28 -16.35 5.19 -11.81
CA ILE A 28 -15.96 6.19 -12.82
C ILE A 28 -15.02 7.24 -12.25
N ILE A 29 -15.21 7.63 -10.98
CA ILE A 29 -14.27 8.49 -10.25
C ILE A 29 -12.91 7.78 -10.17
N ALA A 30 -12.87 6.50 -9.78
CA ALA A 30 -11.64 5.71 -9.71
C ALA A 30 -10.93 5.63 -11.06
N GLU A 31 -11.63 5.35 -12.16
CA GLU A 31 -11.07 5.38 -13.52
C GLU A 31 -10.44 6.73 -13.87
N SER A 32 -11.08 7.83 -13.45
CA SER A 32 -10.61 9.18 -13.73
C SER A 32 -9.38 9.52 -12.89
N VAL A 33 -9.37 9.12 -11.60
CA VAL A 33 -8.21 9.24 -10.72
C VAL A 33 -7.03 8.39 -11.22
N ALA A 34 -7.27 7.15 -11.65
CA ALA A 34 -6.25 6.26 -12.20
C ALA A 34 -5.53 6.87 -13.42
N LYS A 35 -6.25 7.64 -14.26
CA LYS A 35 -5.65 8.39 -15.40
C LYS A 35 -4.77 9.57 -14.96
N ILE A 36 -4.93 10.06 -13.73
CA ILE A 36 -4.17 11.19 -13.17
C ILE A 36 -2.92 10.71 -12.42
N VAL A 37 -2.99 9.52 -11.80
CA VAL A 37 -1.88 8.89 -11.05
C VAL A 37 -0.52 8.98 -11.77
N PRO A 38 -0.37 8.68 -13.08
CA PRO A 38 0.93 8.76 -13.77
C PRO A 38 1.57 10.15 -13.76
N SER A 39 0.80 11.22 -13.51
CA SER A 39 1.34 12.58 -13.45
C SER A 39 2.06 12.89 -12.14
N VAL A 40 1.88 12.07 -11.09
CA VAL A 40 2.43 12.30 -9.75
C VAL A 40 3.17 11.10 -9.16
N PHE A 41 2.85 9.88 -9.59
CA PHE A 41 3.59 8.66 -9.27
C PHE A 41 4.66 8.39 -10.34
N PRO A 42 5.91 8.10 -9.94
CA PRO A 42 6.97 7.83 -10.91
C PRO A 42 6.72 6.51 -11.65
N GLU A 43 7.01 6.46 -12.94
CA GLU A 43 6.88 5.23 -13.74
C GLU A 43 7.80 4.11 -13.24
N THR A 44 8.97 4.47 -12.70
CA THR A 44 9.91 3.54 -12.12
C THR A 44 10.43 3.97 -10.75
N ILE A 45 10.76 2.99 -9.91
CA ILE A 45 11.45 3.21 -8.64
C ILE A 45 12.73 2.41 -8.63
N GLN A 46 13.86 3.12 -8.52
CA GLN A 46 15.18 2.54 -8.31
C GLN A 46 15.24 1.75 -6.99
N LEU A 47 15.69 0.50 -7.04
CA LEU A 47 15.78 -0.42 -5.88
C LEU A 47 17.22 -0.57 -5.35
N ASN A 48 18.07 0.44 -5.59
CA ASN A 48 19.47 0.48 -5.13
C ASN A 48 19.52 0.40 -3.59
N GLY A 49 19.88 -0.77 -3.05
CA GLY A 49 19.91 -1.03 -1.61
C GLY A 49 19.09 -2.23 -1.13
N LYS A 50 18.61 -3.10 -2.04
CA LYS A 50 17.98 -4.40 -1.67
C LYS A 50 18.75 -5.07 -0.53
N LYS A 51 18.04 -5.40 0.55
CA LYS A 51 18.60 -6.31 1.56
C LYS A 51 18.74 -7.69 0.92
N SER A 52 19.92 -8.32 1.05
CA SER A 52 20.11 -9.71 0.62
C SER A 52 19.14 -10.60 1.42
N SER A 53 18.25 -11.31 0.74
CA SER A 53 17.40 -12.32 1.35
C SER A 53 18.21 -13.60 1.54
N GLN A 54 18.85 -13.76 2.70
CA GLN A 54 19.12 -15.10 3.22
C GLN A 54 17.83 -15.58 3.89
N PHE A 55 17.07 -16.42 3.21
CA PHE A 55 16.10 -17.30 3.85
C PHE A 55 16.54 -18.73 3.56
N GLU A 56 17.03 -19.39 4.60
CA GLU A 56 17.36 -20.81 4.64
C GLU A 56 16.05 -21.61 4.63
N GLU A 57 15.85 -22.43 3.60
CA GLU A 57 14.98 -23.60 3.71
C GLU A 57 15.67 -24.61 4.62
N SER A 58 15.16 -24.79 5.83
CA SER A 58 15.52 -25.93 6.69
C SER A 58 14.26 -26.67 7.08
N HIS A 59 13.79 -27.54 6.20
CA HIS A 59 12.92 -28.67 6.55
C HIS A 59 13.47 -29.92 5.89
N GLU A 60 14.48 -30.52 6.54
CA GLU A 60 14.81 -31.92 6.34
C GLU A 60 14.38 -32.72 7.58
N LEU A 61 13.73 -33.83 7.29
CA LEU A 61 13.02 -34.72 8.19
C LEU A 61 14.02 -35.51 9.07
N ASP A 62 13.87 -35.41 10.38
CA ASP A 62 14.47 -36.35 11.33
C ASP A 62 13.85 -37.73 11.13
N HIS A 63 14.63 -38.65 10.53
CA HIS A 63 14.43 -40.08 10.70
C HIS A 63 15.61 -40.65 11.47
N GLU A 64 15.42 -40.84 12.77
CA GLU A 64 16.28 -41.65 13.61
C GLU A 64 16.38 -43.08 13.04
N SER A 65 17.60 -43.53 12.77
CA SER A 65 17.96 -44.93 12.94
C SER A 65 19.37 -45.02 13.53
N LYS A 66 19.39 -45.61 14.73
CA LYS A 66 20.57 -46.07 15.44
C LYS A 66 21.18 -47.22 14.65
N ASP A 67 22.50 -47.23 14.52
CA ASP A 67 23.29 -48.42 14.82
C ASP A 67 24.75 -48.03 15.09
N GLN A 68 25.26 -48.61 16.17
CA GLN A 68 26.65 -48.52 16.63
C GLN A 68 27.46 -49.59 15.92
N ASP A 69 28.68 -49.28 15.48
CA ASP A 69 29.77 -50.27 15.58
C ASP A 69 31.17 -49.65 15.53
N GLU A 70 32.08 -50.33 16.22
CA GLU A 70 33.41 -49.91 16.67
C GLU A 70 34.52 -49.95 15.60
N SER A 71 35.51 -49.08 15.79
CA SER A 71 36.97 -49.25 15.52
C SER A 71 37.46 -49.77 14.16
N ASN A 72 38.38 -49.05 13.49
CA ASN A 72 39.83 -49.30 13.59
C ASN A 72 40.67 -48.37 12.67
N ASP A 73 41.96 -48.39 12.95
CA ASP A 73 43.13 -47.62 12.53
C ASP A 73 43.58 -47.71 11.03
N LYS A 74 44.40 -46.72 10.64
CA LYS A 74 45.41 -46.65 9.54
C LYS A 74 45.09 -46.16 8.11
N SER A 75 45.53 -44.92 7.89
CA SER A 75 46.53 -44.46 6.89
C SER A 75 46.24 -44.47 5.37
N ILE A 76 46.71 -43.37 4.75
CA ILE A 76 47.20 -43.14 3.36
C ILE A 76 46.28 -42.28 2.46
N GLU A 77 46.81 -41.07 2.22
CA GLU A 77 46.84 -40.24 1.00
C GLU A 77 45.65 -40.29 0.02
N ALA A 78 45.00 -39.14 -0.17
CA ALA A 78 44.31 -38.82 -1.41
C ALA A 78 44.32 -37.30 -1.69
N GLU A 79 44.93 -36.98 -2.82
CA GLU A 79 44.88 -35.79 -3.65
C GLU A 79 43.61 -34.92 -3.48
N GLU A 80 43.78 -33.69 -2.99
CA GLU A 80 42.74 -32.66 -3.07
C GLU A 80 42.89 -31.90 -4.40
N GLN A 81 42.18 -32.39 -5.41
CA GLN A 81 41.97 -31.70 -6.68
C GLN A 81 41.14 -30.44 -6.44
N ALA A 82 41.74 -29.30 -6.75
CA ALA A 82 41.06 -28.02 -6.88
C ALA A 82 39.99 -28.10 -7.98
N HIS A 83 38.75 -28.41 -7.61
CA HIS A 83 37.60 -28.18 -8.47
C HIS A 83 37.18 -26.71 -8.34
N ASN A 84 37.68 -25.92 -9.30
CA ASN A 84 37.10 -24.66 -9.73
C ASN A 84 35.58 -24.82 -9.89
N ASN A 85 34.80 -24.32 -8.94
CA ASN A 85 33.39 -24.03 -9.21
C ASN A 85 33.30 -22.62 -9.82
N LYS A 86 33.79 -22.52 -11.06
CA LYS A 86 33.51 -21.40 -11.96
C LYS A 86 32.22 -21.75 -12.70
N ASP A 87 31.07 -21.48 -12.09
CA ASP A 87 29.79 -21.34 -12.79
C ASP A 87 28.73 -20.68 -11.88
N ALA A 88 29.13 -19.63 -11.15
CA ALA A 88 28.16 -18.59 -10.80
C ALA A 88 28.07 -17.67 -12.02
N LYS A 89 27.14 -17.98 -12.93
CA LYS A 89 26.79 -17.09 -14.04
C LYS A 89 26.15 -15.85 -13.43
N GLU A 90 26.98 -14.88 -13.07
CA GLU A 90 26.57 -13.53 -12.68
C GLU A 90 25.84 -12.94 -13.88
N ILE A 91 24.51 -13.07 -13.88
CA ILE A 91 23.66 -12.36 -14.84
C ILE A 91 23.85 -10.90 -14.47
N GLY A 92 24.70 -10.19 -15.20
CA GLY A 92 24.94 -8.77 -15.04
C GLY A 92 23.65 -8.01 -15.32
N ALA A 93 22.81 -7.87 -14.29
CA ALA A 93 21.60 -7.05 -14.34
C ALA A 93 22.04 -5.60 -14.61
N THR A 94 21.46 -4.98 -15.62
CA THR A 94 21.68 -3.55 -15.85
C THR A 94 20.97 -2.75 -14.76
N SER A 95 21.37 -1.50 -14.52
CA SER A 95 20.72 -0.67 -13.49
C SER A 95 19.21 -0.50 -13.72
N LYS A 96 18.75 -0.61 -14.97
CA LYS A 96 17.33 -0.54 -15.35
C LYS A 96 16.57 -1.82 -15.05
N ASP A 97 17.26 -2.96 -14.99
CA ASP A 97 16.68 -4.26 -14.63
C ASP A 97 16.43 -4.36 -13.12
N LEU A 98 17.05 -3.48 -12.32
CA LEU A 98 16.85 -3.37 -10.88
C LEU A 98 15.71 -2.41 -10.51
N ASP A 99 15.01 -1.85 -11.49
CA ASP A 99 13.89 -0.95 -11.23
C ASP A 99 12.60 -1.72 -10.97
N ALA A 100 11.76 -1.13 -10.11
CA ALA A 100 10.36 -1.51 -10.07
C ALA A 100 9.58 -0.69 -11.10
N THR A 101 8.66 -1.34 -11.82
CA THR A 101 7.75 -0.73 -12.79
C THR A 101 6.34 -0.59 -12.21
N VAL A 102 5.67 0.52 -12.53
CA VAL A 102 4.32 0.79 -12.03
C VAL A 102 3.23 0.12 -12.87
N SER A 103 2.15 -0.32 -12.22
CA SER A 103 0.86 -0.68 -12.80
C SER A 103 -0.24 -0.03 -11.97
N ILE A 104 -1.31 0.44 -12.62
CA ILE A 104 -2.34 1.27 -11.99
C ILE A 104 -3.70 0.72 -12.39
N PHE A 105 -4.55 0.45 -11.40
CA PHE A 105 -5.87 -0.13 -11.62
C PHE A 105 -6.90 0.55 -10.73
N PRO A 106 -8.03 1.03 -11.27
CA PRO A 106 -9.28 0.98 -10.53
C PRO A 106 -9.52 -0.46 -10.06
N VAL A 107 -10.01 -0.66 -8.85
CA VAL A 107 -10.13 -2.02 -8.29
C VAL A 107 -11.00 -2.95 -9.14
N HIS A 108 -12.06 -2.43 -9.77
CA HIS A 108 -12.95 -3.19 -10.64
C HIS A 108 -12.33 -3.64 -11.98
N GLU A 109 -11.11 -3.17 -12.28
CA GLU A 109 -10.32 -3.58 -13.45
C GLU A 109 -9.09 -4.45 -13.05
N MET A 110 -8.93 -4.77 -11.76
CA MET A 110 -7.81 -5.57 -11.27
C MET A 110 -8.04 -7.08 -11.53
N ASP A 111 -6.97 -7.78 -11.87
CA ASP A 111 -6.96 -9.23 -12.01
C ASP A 111 -6.84 -9.92 -10.64
N ASP A 112 -7.57 -11.02 -10.44
CA ASP A 112 -7.61 -11.79 -9.19
C ASP A 112 -6.20 -12.26 -8.74
N ASP A 113 -5.33 -12.68 -9.67
CA ASP A 113 -3.97 -13.14 -9.31
C ASP A 113 -3.11 -11.99 -8.77
N VAL A 114 -3.35 -10.77 -9.25
CA VAL A 114 -2.69 -9.57 -8.72
C VAL A 114 -3.27 -9.21 -7.37
N PHE A 115 -4.59 -9.29 -7.21
CA PHE A 115 -5.27 -9.02 -5.95
C PHE A 115 -4.80 -9.95 -4.82
N GLU A 116 -4.69 -11.25 -5.07
CA GLU A 116 -4.19 -12.21 -4.06
C GLU A 116 -2.77 -11.88 -3.61
N GLN A 117 -1.88 -11.50 -4.53
CA GLN A 117 -0.51 -11.10 -4.17
C GLN A 117 -0.48 -9.84 -3.29
N ILE A 118 -1.40 -8.89 -3.50
CA ILE A 118 -1.55 -7.70 -2.67
C ILE A 118 -2.05 -8.09 -1.27
N LEU A 119 -3.07 -8.95 -1.19
CA LEU A 119 -3.63 -9.42 0.08
C LEU A 119 -2.59 -10.22 0.88
N ASP A 120 -1.78 -11.04 0.22
CA ASP A 120 -0.66 -11.74 0.86
C ASP A 120 0.38 -10.77 1.42
N LEU A 121 0.69 -9.69 0.71
CA LEU A 121 1.59 -8.66 1.23
C LEU A 121 0.99 -7.91 2.44
N VAL A 122 -0.33 -7.67 2.44
CA VAL A 122 -1.04 -7.13 3.62
C VAL A 122 -0.94 -8.10 4.80
N ASP A 123 -1.13 -9.41 4.60
CA ASP A 123 -0.97 -10.42 5.65
C ASP A 123 0.45 -10.43 6.21
N LEU A 124 1.46 -10.47 5.34
CA LEU A 124 2.87 -10.46 5.75
C LEU A 124 3.23 -9.25 6.62
N ASN A 125 2.67 -8.07 6.32
CA ASN A 125 3.00 -6.83 7.02
C ASN A 125 2.08 -6.54 8.22
N LEU A 126 0.79 -6.83 8.09
CA LEU A 126 -0.27 -6.40 9.01
C LEU A 126 -1.10 -7.54 9.60
N GLY A 127 -0.97 -8.78 9.12
CA GLY A 127 -1.84 -9.89 9.52
C GLY A 127 -1.88 -10.14 11.02
N SER A 128 -0.74 -10.01 11.71
CA SER A 128 -0.69 -10.12 13.17
C SER A 128 -1.48 -9.03 13.91
N TYR A 129 -1.55 -7.82 13.36
CA TYR A 129 -2.32 -6.71 13.94
C TYR A 129 -3.81 -6.93 13.77
N TYR A 130 -4.23 -7.36 12.57
CA TYR A 130 -5.61 -7.69 12.24
C TYR A 130 -6.10 -8.90 13.05
N GLN A 131 -5.33 -9.99 13.08
CA GLN A 131 -5.68 -11.20 13.81
C GLN A 131 -5.91 -10.94 15.30
N LYS A 132 -5.12 -10.04 15.90
CA LYS A 132 -5.29 -9.62 17.30
C LYS A 132 -6.64 -8.92 17.58
N ARG A 133 -7.27 -8.31 16.57
CA ARG A 133 -8.49 -7.49 16.70
C ARG A 133 -9.74 -8.19 16.18
N LEU A 134 -9.63 -8.85 15.02
CA LEU A 134 -10.74 -9.46 14.29
C LEU A 134 -10.72 -11.00 14.35
N GLY A 135 -9.64 -11.60 14.85
CA GLY A 135 -9.51 -13.05 14.97
C GLY A 135 -9.02 -13.72 13.68
N LYS A 136 -9.24 -15.03 13.55
CA LYS A 136 -8.64 -15.85 12.48
C LYS A 136 -9.18 -15.58 11.08
N ASN A 137 -10.40 -15.05 10.97
CA ASN A 137 -11.09 -14.82 9.69
C ASN A 137 -10.92 -13.37 9.19
N TRP A 138 -9.96 -12.62 9.74
CA TRP A 138 -9.76 -11.21 9.39
C TRP A 138 -9.53 -10.96 7.89
N LYS A 139 -9.00 -11.96 7.16
CA LYS A 139 -8.77 -11.87 5.72
C LYS A 139 -10.05 -11.75 4.90
N ASP A 140 -11.14 -12.37 5.34
CA ASP A 140 -12.41 -12.34 4.61
C ASP A 140 -12.98 -10.91 4.63
N GLU A 141 -13.05 -10.30 5.82
CA GLU A 141 -13.47 -8.90 5.98
C GLU A 141 -12.52 -7.93 5.26
N LYS A 142 -11.22 -8.24 5.26
CA LYS A 142 -10.22 -7.40 4.58
C LYS A 142 -10.33 -7.48 3.05
N ARG A 143 -10.71 -8.63 2.50
CA ARG A 143 -10.99 -8.76 1.07
C ARG A 143 -12.12 -7.84 0.66
N ASP A 144 -13.25 -7.90 1.37
CA ASP A 144 -14.41 -7.05 1.08
C ASP A 144 -14.03 -5.55 1.15
N GLU A 145 -13.22 -5.14 2.14
CA GLU A 145 -12.69 -3.78 2.25
C GLU A 145 -11.80 -3.41 1.05
N MET A 146 -10.93 -4.32 0.62
CA MET A 146 -9.98 -4.08 -0.47
C MET A 146 -10.63 -4.10 -1.87
N GLU A 147 -11.84 -4.63 -2.00
CA GLU A 147 -12.65 -4.66 -3.23
C GLU A 147 -13.63 -3.48 -3.34
N GLU A 148 -13.65 -2.58 -2.33
CA GLU A 148 -14.59 -1.47 -2.26
C GLU A 148 -14.53 -0.53 -3.48
N SER A 149 -15.70 -0.24 -4.08
CA SER A 149 -15.81 0.66 -5.22
C SER A 149 -15.22 2.04 -4.91
N GLY A 150 -14.49 2.58 -5.88
CA GLY A 150 -13.77 3.86 -5.74
C GLY A 150 -12.28 3.72 -5.42
N LEU A 151 -11.81 2.51 -5.07
CA LEU A 151 -10.39 2.27 -4.83
C LEU A 151 -9.57 2.32 -6.12
N VAL A 152 -8.43 3.00 -6.03
CA VAL A 152 -7.38 3.01 -7.05
C VAL A 152 -6.10 2.47 -6.46
N TYR A 153 -5.54 1.45 -7.09
CA TYR A 153 -4.30 0.80 -6.73
C TYR A 153 -3.15 1.30 -7.60
N VAL A 154 -2.02 1.59 -6.96
CA VAL A 154 -0.73 1.88 -7.60
C VAL A 154 0.27 0.84 -7.14
N ILE A 155 0.66 -0.05 -8.03
CA ILE A 155 1.45 -1.26 -7.72
C ILE A 155 2.80 -1.14 -8.40
N TYR A 156 3.87 -1.39 -7.67
CA TYR A 156 5.21 -1.50 -8.20
C TYR A 156 5.66 -2.95 -8.18
N THR A 157 6.07 -3.47 -9.33
CA THR A 157 6.59 -4.83 -9.50
C THR A 157 8.05 -4.77 -9.91
N ASP A 158 8.86 -5.68 -9.36
CA ASP A 158 10.27 -5.80 -9.73
C ASP A 158 10.40 -6.24 -11.18
N ALA A 159 11.15 -5.51 -12.00
CA ALA A 159 11.18 -5.73 -13.45
C ALA A 159 11.67 -7.14 -13.84
N LEU A 160 12.55 -7.75 -13.03
CA LEU A 160 13.13 -9.07 -13.26
C LEU A 160 12.25 -10.20 -12.74
N THR A 161 11.87 -10.12 -11.46
CA THR A 161 11.19 -11.21 -10.75
C THR A 161 9.67 -11.16 -10.92
N LYS A 162 9.12 -10.02 -11.34
CA LYS A 162 7.68 -9.71 -11.38
C LYS A 162 6.97 -9.71 -10.03
N ASN A 163 7.69 -9.96 -8.94
CA ASN A 163 7.16 -9.90 -7.58
C ASN A 163 6.77 -8.46 -7.21
N ILE A 164 5.70 -8.33 -6.42
CA ILE A 164 5.29 -7.04 -5.86
C ILE A 164 6.39 -6.50 -4.93
N VAL A 165 6.82 -5.28 -5.22
CA VAL A 165 7.78 -4.50 -4.44
C VAL A 165 7.05 -3.68 -3.39
N ALA A 166 6.00 -3.00 -3.81
CA ALA A 166 5.17 -2.15 -2.97
C ALA A 166 3.85 -1.84 -3.66
N PHE A 167 2.84 -1.44 -2.90
CA PHE A 167 1.64 -0.84 -3.46
C PHE A 167 1.06 0.23 -2.54
N THR A 168 0.21 1.06 -3.12
CA THR A 168 -0.65 2.02 -2.41
C THR A 168 -2.08 1.90 -2.94
N SER A 169 -3.08 1.90 -2.07
CA SER A 169 -4.50 2.01 -2.46
C SER A 169 -5.12 3.26 -1.87
N VAL A 170 -5.89 3.98 -2.70
CA VAL A 170 -6.46 5.29 -2.36
C VAL A 170 -7.91 5.41 -2.83
N LYS A 171 -8.71 6.20 -2.11
CA LYS A 171 -10.10 6.50 -2.47
C LYS A 171 -10.46 7.91 -1.99
N LEU A 172 -11.28 8.64 -2.75
CA LEU A 172 -11.89 9.86 -2.24
C LEU A 172 -13.04 9.46 -1.30
N VAL A 173 -13.03 10.01 -0.09
CA VAL A 173 -14.00 9.71 0.98
C VAL A 173 -14.49 11.01 1.59
N ALA A 174 -15.79 11.12 1.84
CA ALA A 174 -16.44 12.14 2.63
C ALA A 174 -16.54 11.68 4.09
N GLU A 175 -15.52 12.05 4.87
CA GLU A 175 -15.54 11.89 6.32
C GLU A 175 -16.51 12.91 6.96
N LEU A 176 -16.90 12.66 8.21
CA LEU A 176 -17.86 13.48 8.96
C LEU A 176 -17.58 15.00 8.93
N ALA A 177 -16.31 15.40 8.82
CA ALA A 177 -15.89 16.80 8.83
C ALA A 177 -15.48 17.35 7.46
N ALA A 178 -15.01 16.50 6.53
CA ALA A 178 -14.39 16.94 5.29
C ALA A 178 -14.26 15.80 4.27
N LYS A 179 -14.24 16.16 2.97
CA LYS A 179 -13.86 15.22 1.91
C LYS A 179 -12.34 15.18 1.76
N VAL A 180 -11.77 13.99 1.78
CA VAL A 180 -10.32 13.74 1.80
C VAL A 180 -9.94 12.68 0.78
N LEU A 181 -8.68 12.68 0.35
CA LEU A 181 -8.10 11.52 -0.32
C LEU A 181 -7.60 10.56 0.77
N TYR A 182 -8.29 9.45 0.94
CA TYR A 182 -8.00 8.46 1.96
C TYR A 182 -6.95 7.46 1.48
N LEU A 183 -5.97 7.18 2.33
CA LEU A 183 -4.99 6.12 2.13
C LEU A 183 -5.47 4.85 2.84
N TYR A 184 -5.94 3.89 2.06
CA TYR A 184 -6.38 2.60 2.58
C TYR A 184 -5.17 1.75 2.94
N GLU A 185 -4.24 1.59 1.99
CA GLU A 185 -3.04 0.80 2.21
C GLU A 185 -1.79 1.47 1.65
N ILE A 186 -0.67 1.30 2.36
CA ILE A 186 0.68 1.50 1.84
C ILE A 186 1.56 0.38 2.36
N GLN A 187 1.92 -0.53 1.45
CA GLN A 187 2.66 -1.73 1.80
C GLN A 187 3.93 -1.83 0.96
N ILE A 188 5.03 -2.23 1.61
CA ILE A 188 6.32 -2.43 0.97
C ILE A 188 6.87 -3.77 1.42
N SER A 189 7.25 -4.64 0.48
CA SER A 189 7.86 -5.93 0.80
C SER A 189 9.15 -5.72 1.58
N SER A 190 9.40 -6.56 2.57
CA SER A 190 10.40 -6.33 3.63
C SER A 190 11.81 -6.01 3.09
N GLN A 191 12.24 -6.64 1.99
CA GLN A 191 13.53 -6.42 1.34
C GLN A 191 13.70 -5.03 0.68
N TYR A 192 12.60 -4.29 0.49
CA TYR A 192 12.55 -2.95 -0.12
C TYR A 192 12.21 -1.84 0.88
N GLN A 193 12.10 -2.19 2.17
CA GLN A 193 11.88 -1.20 3.22
C GLN A 193 13.17 -0.45 3.57
N SER A 194 13.02 0.78 4.07
CA SER A 194 14.13 1.63 4.53
C SER A 194 15.15 2.05 3.46
N ILE A 195 14.81 1.91 2.18
CA ILE A 195 15.59 2.43 1.03
C ILE A 195 14.88 3.57 0.30
N GLY A 196 13.86 4.17 0.92
CA GLY A 196 13.14 5.33 0.40
C GLY A 196 11.93 5.04 -0.49
N VAL A 197 11.55 3.77 -0.72
CA VAL A 197 10.34 3.41 -1.49
C VAL A 197 9.08 4.02 -0.85
N GLY A 198 8.84 3.75 0.43
CA GLY A 198 7.68 4.30 1.15
C GLY A 198 7.62 5.83 1.14
N SER A 199 8.78 6.51 1.23
CA SER A 199 8.86 7.97 1.13
C SER A 199 8.44 8.50 -0.25
N LYS A 200 8.81 7.79 -1.33
CA LYS A 200 8.37 8.16 -2.68
C LYS A 200 6.86 7.99 -2.83
N LEU A 201 6.32 6.85 -2.38
CA LEU A 201 4.88 6.55 -2.47
C LEU A 201 4.04 7.56 -1.70
N ILE A 202 4.36 7.83 -0.43
CA ILE A 202 3.58 8.77 0.39
C ILE A 202 3.68 10.21 -0.13
N SER A 203 4.84 10.61 -0.69
CA SER A 203 4.99 11.92 -1.32
C SER A 203 4.14 12.04 -2.60
N SER A 204 4.11 11.00 -3.44
CA SER A 204 3.25 10.95 -4.63
C SER A 204 1.76 10.96 -4.26
N PHE A 205 1.38 10.28 -3.19
CA PHE A 205 0.04 10.32 -2.63
C PHE A 205 -0.38 11.74 -2.19
N HIS A 206 0.47 12.45 -1.44
CA HIS A 206 0.20 13.85 -1.07
C HIS A 206 0.08 14.76 -2.29
N LYS A 207 0.94 14.57 -3.30
CA LYS A 207 0.85 15.31 -4.57
C LYS A 207 -0.44 15.00 -5.34
N LEU A 208 -0.93 13.76 -5.28
CA LEU A 208 -2.19 13.38 -5.91
C LEU A 208 -3.36 14.17 -5.31
N ALA A 209 -3.44 14.28 -3.99
CA ALA A 209 -4.50 15.06 -3.32
C ALA A 209 -4.54 16.53 -3.80
N THR A 210 -3.38 17.19 -3.90
CA THR A 210 -3.27 18.54 -4.49
C THR A 210 -3.66 18.55 -5.97
N LYS A 211 -3.17 17.58 -6.75
CA LYS A 211 -3.40 17.52 -8.19
C LYS A 211 -4.87 17.33 -8.54
N LEU A 212 -5.61 16.57 -7.73
CA LEU A 212 -7.05 16.37 -7.89
C LEU A 212 -7.81 17.71 -7.74
N ASN A 213 -7.44 18.55 -6.76
CA ASN A 213 -8.04 19.88 -6.62
C ASN A 213 -7.77 20.80 -7.82
N ASP A 214 -6.56 20.75 -8.39
CA ASP A 214 -6.22 21.53 -9.60
C ASP A 214 -7.04 21.12 -10.84
N LEU A 215 -7.70 19.95 -10.80
CA LEU A 215 -8.48 19.37 -11.91
C LEU A 215 -10.00 19.39 -11.66
N VAL A 216 -10.47 20.03 -10.60
CA VAL A 216 -11.90 20.13 -10.30
C VAL A 216 -12.64 20.83 -11.45
N GLY A 217 -13.65 20.17 -12.00
CA GLY A 217 -14.44 20.68 -13.13
C GLY A 217 -13.74 20.58 -14.50
N ASP A 218 -12.57 19.95 -14.59
CA ASP A 218 -11.94 19.65 -15.87
C ASP A 218 -12.80 18.63 -16.64
N ALA A 219 -13.32 19.05 -17.80
CA ALA A 219 -14.20 18.25 -18.65
C ALA A 219 -13.53 17.00 -19.23
N LYS A 220 -12.20 16.88 -19.17
CA LYS A 220 -11.46 15.68 -19.58
C LYS A 220 -11.76 14.48 -18.67
N TYR A 221 -12.05 14.73 -17.40
CA TYR A 221 -12.24 13.69 -16.40
C TYR A 221 -13.70 13.66 -15.95
N LYS A 222 -14.35 12.51 -16.09
CA LYS A 222 -15.75 12.37 -15.66
C LYS A 222 -15.82 12.53 -14.15
N TYR A 223 -16.90 13.15 -13.66
CA TYR A 223 -17.11 13.42 -12.24
C TYR A 223 -15.96 14.20 -11.56
N SER A 224 -15.18 14.96 -12.32
CA SER A 224 -14.07 15.78 -11.77
C SER A 224 -14.53 16.85 -10.80
N THR A 225 -15.81 17.24 -10.83
CA THR A 225 -16.45 18.07 -9.81
C THR A 225 -16.35 17.46 -8.40
N HIS A 226 -16.20 16.13 -8.30
CA HIS A 226 -16.05 15.42 -7.04
C HIS A 226 -14.60 15.34 -6.52
N PHE A 227 -13.61 15.82 -7.27
CA PHE A 227 -12.19 15.73 -6.89
C PHE A 227 -11.76 16.65 -5.75
N SER A 228 -12.57 17.66 -5.41
CA SER A 228 -12.24 18.61 -4.34
C SER A 228 -11.93 17.88 -3.04
N ASN A 229 -10.85 18.20 -2.36
CA ASN A 229 -10.53 17.55 -1.09
C ASN A 229 -9.73 18.50 -0.20
N GLU A 230 -9.85 18.33 1.13
CA GLU A 230 -9.19 19.19 2.11
C GLU A 230 -7.80 18.69 2.51
N GLY A 231 -7.45 17.47 2.12
CA GLY A 231 -6.20 16.83 2.50
C GLY A 231 -6.24 15.33 2.32
N THR A 232 -5.39 14.67 3.11
CA THR A 232 -5.27 13.22 3.12
C THR A 232 -5.52 12.66 4.51
N SER A 233 -6.19 11.51 4.58
CA SER A 233 -6.44 10.81 5.85
C SER A 233 -6.09 9.33 5.75
N LEU A 234 -5.93 8.68 6.90
CA LEU A 234 -5.65 7.24 7.02
C LEU A 234 -6.01 6.71 8.41
N THR A 235 -6.15 5.38 8.50
CA THR A 235 -6.22 4.66 9.77
C THR A 235 -4.89 3.97 10.04
N VAL A 236 -4.45 3.96 11.30
CA VAL A 236 -3.25 3.23 11.73
C VAL A 236 -3.50 2.49 13.03
N PHE A 237 -3.01 1.25 13.14
CA PHE A 237 -3.04 0.50 14.39
C PHE A 237 -2.25 1.21 15.49
N SER A 238 -2.84 1.32 16.68
CA SER A 238 -2.27 2.05 17.81
C SER A 238 -1.01 1.44 18.41
N ASP A 239 -0.77 0.16 18.13
CA ASP A 239 0.42 -0.61 18.51
C ASP A 239 1.41 -0.79 17.33
N ASN A 240 1.14 -0.20 16.15
CA ASN A 240 2.14 -0.08 15.08
C ASN A 240 2.94 1.22 15.27
N ASP A 241 3.74 1.29 16.33
CA ASP A 241 4.48 2.50 16.71
C ASP A 241 5.43 2.97 15.60
N ARG A 242 5.95 2.06 14.77
CA ARG A 242 6.81 2.41 13.62
C ARG A 242 6.04 3.24 12.59
N ALA A 243 4.87 2.77 12.16
CA ALA A 243 4.05 3.50 11.19
C ALA A 243 3.48 4.78 11.80
N LEU A 244 3.01 4.73 13.05
CA LEU A 244 2.46 5.89 13.76
C LEU A 244 3.47 7.04 13.85
N ASN A 245 4.70 6.76 14.30
CA ASN A 245 5.76 7.76 14.36
C ASN A 245 6.14 8.28 12.97
N TRP A 246 6.12 7.41 11.96
CA TRP A 246 6.39 7.81 10.58
C TRP A 246 5.35 8.81 10.07
N TYR A 247 4.06 8.57 10.31
CA TYR A 247 2.99 9.50 9.92
C TYR A 247 3.06 10.83 10.67
N PHE A 248 3.35 10.83 11.98
CA PHE A 248 3.54 12.09 12.71
C PHE A 248 4.71 12.92 12.16
N ASN A 249 5.81 12.28 11.79
CA ASN A 249 6.95 12.98 11.17
C ASN A 249 6.63 13.54 9.77
N LEU A 250 5.59 13.03 9.11
CA LEU A 250 5.07 13.54 7.84
C LEU A 250 4.04 14.68 8.01
N GLY A 251 3.77 15.07 9.25
CA GLY A 251 2.83 16.15 9.58
C GLY A 251 1.38 15.69 9.71
N TYR A 252 1.11 14.39 9.81
CA TYR A 252 -0.22 13.93 10.20
C TYR A 252 -0.51 14.30 11.66
N THR A 253 -1.77 14.54 11.94
CA THR A 253 -2.31 14.71 13.29
C THR A 253 -3.55 13.85 13.42
N PHE A 254 -4.02 13.63 14.64
CA PHE A 254 -5.28 12.91 14.83
C PHE A 254 -6.46 13.72 14.28
N THR A 255 -7.43 13.05 13.65
CA THR A 255 -8.74 13.66 13.36
C THR A 255 -9.49 14.00 14.67
N ASP A 256 -10.52 14.83 14.55
CA ASP A 256 -11.35 15.24 15.70
C ASP A 256 -12.09 14.06 16.33
N ASP A 257 -12.51 13.10 15.52
CA ASP A 257 -13.22 11.87 15.90
C ASP A 257 -12.30 10.67 16.19
N SER A 258 -10.99 10.86 16.03
CA SER A 258 -10.00 9.81 16.31
C SER A 258 -10.09 9.32 17.76
N PRO A 259 -10.23 8.00 18.00
CA PRO A 259 -10.20 7.44 19.34
C PRO A 259 -8.93 7.87 20.09
N ARG A 260 -9.06 8.22 21.37
CA ARG A 260 -7.92 8.67 22.18
C ARG A 260 -7.59 7.70 23.31
N ASP A 261 -6.33 7.75 23.71
CA ASP A 261 -5.83 7.04 24.88
C ASP A 261 -6.66 7.40 26.11
N LYS A 262 -6.99 6.38 26.90
CA LYS A 262 -7.73 6.54 28.15
C LYS A 262 -6.82 6.27 29.33
N LEU A 263 -6.66 7.26 30.21
CA LEU A 263 -5.98 7.09 31.49
C LEU A 263 -6.95 6.48 32.50
N LEU A 264 -6.65 5.29 33.00
CA LEU A 264 -7.43 4.63 34.04
C LEU A 264 -7.04 5.17 35.43
N ARG A 265 -7.90 4.91 36.43
CA ARG A 265 -7.70 5.34 37.83
C ARG A 265 -6.41 4.82 38.47
N ASN A 266 -5.83 3.76 37.92
CA ASN A 266 -4.58 3.14 38.37
C ASN A 266 -3.36 3.59 37.54
N GLU A 267 -3.45 4.75 36.87
CA GLU A 267 -2.39 5.33 36.03
C GLU A 267 -2.03 4.51 34.78
N LYS A 268 -2.74 3.40 34.51
CA LYS A 268 -2.56 2.63 33.28
C LYS A 268 -3.17 3.37 32.09
N VAL A 269 -2.40 3.51 31.02
CA VAL A 269 -2.89 4.00 29.72
C VAL A 269 -3.47 2.83 28.93
N VAL A 270 -4.69 2.98 28.44
CA VAL A 270 -5.34 2.05 27.49
C VAL A 270 -5.42 2.74 26.14
N LYS A 271 -4.67 2.22 25.18
CA LYS A 271 -4.74 2.64 23.77
C LYS A 271 -6.01 2.05 23.11
N PRO A 272 -6.68 2.77 22.20
CA PRO A 272 -7.70 2.20 21.33
C PRO A 272 -7.11 1.18 20.36
N SER A 273 -7.91 0.49 19.54
CA SER A 273 -7.39 -0.46 18.54
C SER A 273 -6.63 0.22 17.41
N PHE A 274 -7.06 1.42 17.02
CA PHE A 274 -6.53 2.21 15.93
C PHE A 274 -6.70 3.70 16.22
N TYR A 275 -5.99 4.52 15.44
CA TYR A 275 -6.15 5.96 15.38
C TYR A 275 -6.50 6.38 13.96
N LEU A 276 -7.37 7.37 13.84
CA LEU A 276 -7.66 8.08 12.61
C LEU A 276 -6.74 9.31 12.53
N LEU A 277 -6.00 9.44 11.43
CA LEU A 277 -5.05 10.52 11.21
C LEU A 277 -5.41 11.32 9.95
N THR A 278 -5.14 12.61 9.98
CA THR A 278 -5.30 13.51 8.83
C THR A 278 -4.11 14.46 8.67
N ARG A 279 -3.86 14.85 7.43
CA ARG A 279 -2.87 15.85 7.02
C ARG A 279 -3.57 16.79 6.02
N PRO A 280 -3.79 18.07 6.36
CA PRO A 280 -4.40 19.02 5.45
C PRO A 280 -3.49 19.28 4.24
N LEU A 281 -4.07 19.77 3.14
CA LEU A 281 -3.28 20.28 2.03
C LEU A 281 -2.40 21.44 2.50
N GLU A 282 -1.20 21.54 1.96
CA GLU A 282 -0.34 22.70 2.18
C GLU A 282 -1.05 23.94 1.62
N GLN A 283 -1.30 24.93 2.48
CA GLN A 283 -1.84 26.22 2.05
C GLN A 283 -0.78 26.89 1.15
N LYS A 284 -1.15 27.16 -0.10
CA LYS A 284 -0.32 27.94 -1.04
C LYS A 284 -0.19 29.39 -0.59
#